data_AF-A0A938VXS7-F1
#
_entry.id   AF-A0A938VXS7-F1
#
_cell.length_a   1.000
_cell.length_b   1.000
_cell.length_c   1.000
_cell.angle_alpha   90.00
_cell.angle_beta   90.00
_cell.angle_gamma   90.00
#
_symmetry.space_group_name_H-M   'P 1'
#
loop_
_entity.id
_entity.type
_entity.pdbx_description
1 polymer ?
#
loop_
_entity_poly.entity_id
_entity_poly.type
_entity_poly.pdbx_seq_one_letter_code
_entity_poly.pdbx_strand_id
1 'polypeptide(L)' 'MLNLGGWEWIILLVIVLIVFGVGRLPEIGGAVGKSIREFREASKGPEGKGEKKAEKPAEPAEEKQV' A
#
# COMPACT_ATOMS: atom_id res chain seq x y z
N MET A 1 -24.18 -23.65 7.14
CA MET A 1 -22.71 -23.64 6.96
C MET A 1 -22.24 -22.23 7.26
N LEU A 2 -21.35 -22.07 8.23
CA LEU A 2 -20.89 -20.76 8.69
C LEU A 2 -20.18 -20.07 7.53
N ASN A 3 -20.85 -19.08 6.93
CA ASN A 3 -20.22 -18.20 5.96
C ASN A 3 -19.16 -17.39 6.74
N LEU A 4 -17.89 -17.77 6.59
CA LEU A 4 -16.69 -17.01 7.00
C LEU A 4 -16.65 -15.69 6.21
N GLY A 5 -17.63 -14.83 6.45
CA GLY A 5 -17.92 -13.66 5.66
C GLY A 5 -17.10 -12.49 6.12
N GLY A 6 -15.83 -12.42 5.71
CA GLY A 6 -14.95 -11.24 5.80
C GLY A 6 -14.54 -10.77 7.21
N TRP A 7 -15.39 -10.98 8.21
CA TRP A 7 -15.21 -10.49 9.57
C TRP A 7 -14.09 -11.22 10.30
N GLU A 8 -13.93 -12.52 10.06
CA GLU A 8 -12.79 -13.31 10.56
C GLU A 8 -11.44 -12.71 10.11
N TRP A 9 -11.36 -12.25 8.86
CA TRP A 9 -10.14 -11.64 8.33
C TRP A 9 -9.79 -10.33 9.03
N ILE A 10 -10.80 -9.52 9.36
CA ILE A 10 -10.63 -8.28 10.11
C ILE A 10 -10.12 -8.58 11.52
N ILE A 11 -10.71 -9.56 12.21
CA ILE A 11 -10.29 -9.96 13.57
C ILE A 11 -8.84 -10.47 13.57
N LEU A 12 -8.47 -11.33 12.63
CA LEU A 12 -7.09 -11.79 12.45
C LEU A 12 -6.12 -10.63 12.21
N LEU A 13 -6.50 -9.68 11.37
CA LEU A 13 -5.68 -8.51 11.08
C LEU A 13 -5.46 -7.65 12.33
N VAL A 14 -6.49 -7.45 13.15
CA VAL A 14 -6.36 -6.73 14.44
C VAL A 14 -5.41 -7.45 15.40
N ILE A 15 -5.49 -8.77 15.52
CA ILE A 15 -4.58 -9.55 16.37
C ILE A 15 -3.12 -9.38 15.91
N VAL A 16 -2.87 -9.48 14.61
CA VAL A 16 -1.55 -9.25 14.02
C VAL A 16 -1.06 -7.83 14.31
N LEU A 17 -1.93 -6.82 14.16
CA LEU A 17 -1.59 -5.43 14.49
C LEU A 17 -1.25 -5.23 15.97
N ILE A 18 -1.83 -5.99 16.89
CA ILE A 18 -1.49 -5.91 18.32
C ILE A 18 -0.11 -6.51 18.58
N VAL A 19 0.21 -7.65 17.97
CA VAL A 19 1.52 -8.32 18.16
C VAL A 19 2.65 -7.53 17.50
N PHE A 20 2.46 -7.09 16.26
CA PHE A 20 3.49 -6.40 15.48
C PHE A 20 3.49 -4.88 15.70
N GLY A 21 2.37 -4.30 16.12
CA GLY A 21 2.16 -2.86 16.22
C GLY A 21 1.73 -2.22 14.90
N VAL A 22 0.86 -1.21 14.97
CA VAL A 22 0.33 -0.48 13.80
C VAL A 22 1.38 0.24 12.97
N GLY A 23 2.55 0.55 13.54
CA GLY A 23 3.66 1.21 12.84
C GLY A 23 4.57 0.26 12.06
N ARG A 24 4.61 -1.03 12.39
CA ARG A 24 5.55 -1.98 11.76
C ARG A 24 5.06 -2.48 10.40
N LEU A 25 3.75 -2.63 10.21
CA LEU A 25 3.17 -3.01 8.91
C LEU A 25 3.52 -2.02 7.78
N PRO A 26 3.34 -0.70 7.92
CA PRO A 26 3.69 0.24 6.85
C PRO A 26 5.19 0.34 6.62
N GLU A 27 6.01 0.20 7.67
CA GLU A 27 7.48 0.21 7.56
C GLU A 27 7.98 -0.98 6.71
N ILE A 28 7.52 -2.19 7.04
CA ILE A 28 7.88 -3.41 6.29
C ILE A 28 7.23 -3.40 4.90
N GLY A 29 5.96 -3.00 4.80
CA GLY A 29 5.22 -2.93 3.54
C GLY A 29 5.82 -1.92 2.56
N GLY A 30 6.34 -0.80 3.04
CA GLY A 30 7.04 0.19 2.22
C GLY A 30 8.36 -0.36 1.64
N ALA A 31 9.14 -1.07 2.45
CA ALA A 31 10.38 -1.71 2.00
C ALA A 31 10.10 -2.82 0.98
N VAL A 32 9.20 -3.75 1.32
CA VAL A 32 8.80 -4.87 0.46
C VAL A 32 8.15 -4.37 -0.83
N GLY A 33 7.30 -3.35 -0.74
CA GLY A 33 6.63 -2.76 -1.90
C GLY A 33 7.60 -2.12 -2.89
N LYS A 34 8.65 -1.43 -2.41
CA LYS A 34 9.72 -0.92 -3.26
C LYS A 34 10.49 -2.05 -3.93
N SER A 35 10.87 -3.10 -3.19
CA SER A 35 11.57 -4.25 -3.75
C SER A 35 10.74 -4.98 -4.80
N ILE A 36 9.43 -5.18 -4.57
CA ILE A 36 8.52 -5.79 -5.54
C ILE A 36 8.37 -4.91 -6.78
N ARG A 37 8.27 -3.59 -6.60
CA ARG A 37 8.17 -2.63 -7.70
C ARG A 37 9.41 -2.68 -8.59
N GLU A 38 10.59 -2.63 -7.98
CA GLU A 38 11.87 -2.72 -8.70
C GLU A 38 12.04 -4.09 -9.36
N PHE A 39 11.66 -5.18 -8.69
CA PHE A 39 11.67 -6.52 -9.26
C PHE A 39 10.74 -6.63 -10.48
N ARG A 40 9.56 -6.01 -10.41
CA ARG A 40 8.59 -5.98 -11.51
C ARG A 40 9.05 -5.09 -12.67
N GLU A 41 9.70 -3.97 -12.39
CA GLU A 41 10.32 -3.11 -13.41
C GLU A 41 11.49 -3.82 -14.10
N ALA A 42 12.36 -4.50 -13.35
CA ALA A 42 13.46 -5.29 -13.91
C ALA A 42 12.97 -6.48 -14.75
N SER A 43 11.87 -7.12 -14.34
CA SER A 43 11.27 -8.24 -15.06
C SER A 43 10.49 -7.82 -16.31
N LYS A 44 10.09 -6.54 -16.44
CA LYS A 44 9.26 -6.05 -17.56
C LYS A 44 10.02 -5.78 -18.87
N GLY A 45 11.36 -5.91 -18.90
CA GLY A 45 12.15 -5.69 -20.13
C GLY A 45 12.09 -4.24 -20.67
N PRO A 46 12.85 -3.92 -21.73
CA PRO A 46 13.10 -2.54 -22.17
C PRO A 46 11.86 -1.76 -22.66
N GLU A 47 10.72 -2.41 -22.84
CA GLU A 47 9.46 -1.78 -23.31
C GLU A 47 8.58 -1.24 -22.17
N GLY A 48 8.98 -1.40 -20.90
CA GLY A 48 8.16 -1.09 -19.72
C GLY A 48 8.45 0.24 -19.00
N LYS A 49 9.20 1.18 -19.59
CA LYS A 49 9.55 2.46 -18.95
C LYS A 49 8.38 3.46 -18.99
N GLY A 50 7.34 3.28 -18.16
CA GLY A 50 6.15 4.13 -18.30
C GLY A 50 5.25 4.38 -17.09
N GLU A 51 5.54 3.86 -15.89
CA GLU A 51 4.56 3.94 -14.79
C GLU A 51 5.15 4.56 -13.51
N LYS A 52 5.79 5.74 -13.63
CA LYS A 52 6.03 6.63 -12.48
C LYS A 52 4.92 7.68 -12.39
N LYS A 53 3.82 7.33 -11.71
CA LYS A 53 2.86 8.30 -11.18
C LYS A 53 2.49 7.92 -9.75
N ALA A 54 3.28 8.40 -8.80
CA ALA A 54 2.89 8.52 -7.40
C ALA A 54 3.84 9.48 -6.68
N GLU A 55 3.94 10.71 -7.18
CA GLU A 55 4.27 11.85 -6.34
C GLU A 55 3.34 12.98 -6.78
N LYS A 56 2.15 13.00 -6.17
CA LYS A 56 1.37 14.22 -6.05
C LYS A 56 1.22 14.43 -4.54
N PRO A 57 2.01 15.33 -3.93
CA PRO A 57 1.65 15.87 -2.63
C PRO A 57 0.22 16.39 -2.74
N ALA A 58 -0.65 15.87 -1.89
CA ALA A 58 -1.93 16.47 -1.64
C ALA A 58 -1.67 17.81 -0.95
N GLU A 59 -1.72 18.91 -1.70
CA GLU A 59 -1.90 20.23 -1.12
C GLU A 59 -3.34 20.69 -1.42
N PRO A 60 -4.09 21.14 -0.40
CA PRO A 60 -5.53 21.35 -0.50
C PRO A 60 -5.88 22.50 -1.42
N ALA A 61 -6.97 22.35 -2.17
CA ALA A 61 -7.64 23.46 -2.82
C ALA A 61 -8.21 24.41 -1.76
N GLU A 62 -7.51 25.52 -1.48
CA GLU A 62 -8.14 26.71 -0.92
C GLU A 62 -8.75 27.53 -2.07
N GLU A 63 -10.04 27.28 -2.25
CA GLU A 63 -11.00 28.17 -2.86
C GLU A 63 -11.13 29.43 -1.99
N LYS A 64 -10.78 30.60 -2.54
CA LYS A 64 -11.63 31.80 -2.43
C LYS A 64 -11.35 32.75 -3.58
N GLN A 65 -12.32 32.73 -4.49
CA GLN A 65 -12.42 33.47 -5.73
C GLN A 65 -12.81 34.93 -5.44
N VAL A 66 -12.26 35.82 -6.25
CA VAL A 66 -12.61 37.23 -6.46
C VAL A 66 -13.95 37.41 -7.15
#